data_AF-A0A538SUP8-F1
#
_entry.id   AF-A0A538SUP8-F1
#
_cell.length_a   1.000
_cell.length_b   1.000
_cell.length_c   1.000
_cell.angle_alpha   90.00
_cell.angle_beta   90.00
_cell.angle_gamma   90.00
#
_symmetry.space_group_name_H-M   'P 1'
#
loop_
_entity.id
_entity.type
_entity.pdbx_description
1 polymer ?
#
loop_
_entity_poly.entity_id
_entity_poly.type
_entity_poly.pdbx_seq_one_letter_code
_entity_poly.pdbx_strand_id
1 'polypeptide(L)'
;MRREVAATLFHPTLLHGYAWEQTDQWIGTYGDLNQQIAWIFLTPDLRPGSEFTLQLVPDLANDVFLHARVLRWKSVETEAGTFNRALDVVYLVDFGVSEVTDVDGNTLGYTRSTLFGTIDYAVGVGPVASYERLRITVDPLNQGNSDLTASLTGTVARP
;
A
#
# COMPACT_ATOMS: atom_id res chain seq x y z
N MET A 1 28.00 13.68 21.16
CA MET A 1 27.19 12.46 21.40
C MET A 1 26.28 12.30 20.20
N ARG A 2 26.64 11.44 19.22
CA ARG A 2 25.78 11.16 18.06
C ARG A 2 24.65 10.26 18.55
N ARG A 3 23.40 10.74 18.49
CA ARG A 3 22.23 9.86 18.63
C ARG A 3 22.22 8.97 17.39
N GLU A 4 22.48 7.68 17.58
CA GLU A 4 22.08 6.68 16.60
C GLU A 4 20.56 6.73 16.55
N VAL A 5 20.03 7.36 15.50
CA VAL A 5 18.65 7.13 15.10
C VAL A 5 18.64 5.71 14.58
N ALA A 6 18.17 4.76 15.40
CA ALA A 6 17.81 3.45 14.89
C ALA A 6 16.89 3.70 13.69
N ALA A 7 17.33 3.31 12.50
CA ALA A 7 16.49 3.37 11.32
C ALA A 7 15.33 2.42 11.61
N THR A 8 14.19 2.98 12.04
CA THR A 8 12.94 2.23 12.06
C THR A 8 12.76 1.74 10.63
N LEU A 9 12.85 0.43 10.45
CA LEU A 9 12.56 -0.22 9.17
C LEU A 9 11.07 0.00 8.91
N PHE A 10 10.76 1.05 8.17
CA PHE A 10 9.43 1.24 7.62
C PHE A 10 9.27 0.21 6.51
N HIS A 11 8.28 -0.67 6.63
CA HIS A 11 7.91 -1.61 5.59
C HIS A 11 6.89 -0.92 4.68
N PRO A 12 6.84 -1.23 3.37
CA PRO A 12 5.75 -0.74 2.53
C PRO A 12 4.42 -1.12 3.17
N THR A 13 3.59 -0.10 3.36
CA THR A 13 2.29 -0.14 4.01
C THR A 13 1.40 -1.16 3.33
N LEU A 14 1.37 -1.17 1.99
CA LEU A 14 0.45 -1.99 1.23
C LEU A 14 0.84 -3.46 1.17
N LEU A 15 2.09 -3.81 1.47
CA LEU A 15 2.48 -5.21 1.62
C LEU A 15 2.41 -5.70 3.06
N HIS A 16 2.19 -4.82 4.06
CA HIS A 16 2.15 -5.17 5.49
C HIS A 16 3.20 -6.23 5.91
N GLY A 17 4.44 -6.10 5.42
CA GLY A 17 5.49 -7.09 5.70
C GLY A 17 5.23 -8.49 5.10
N TYR A 18 4.61 -8.55 3.92
CA TYR A 18 4.22 -9.75 3.16
C TYR A 18 3.09 -10.59 3.80
N ALA A 19 2.32 -10.04 4.73
CA ALA A 19 1.24 -10.74 5.41
C ALA A 19 -0.12 -10.55 4.70
N TRP A 20 -0.26 -11.07 3.48
CA TRP A 20 -1.49 -10.98 2.68
C TRP A 20 -2.15 -12.33 2.45
N GLU A 21 -3.45 -12.31 2.17
CA GLU A 21 -4.25 -13.43 1.71
C GLU A 21 -4.76 -13.16 0.30
N GLN A 22 -4.81 -14.21 -0.53
CA GLN A 22 -5.42 -14.19 -1.85
C GLN A 22 -6.59 -15.16 -1.87
N THR A 23 -7.76 -14.64 -2.25
CA THR A 23 -8.96 -15.42 -2.54
C THR A 23 -9.36 -15.25 -4.01
N ASP A 24 -10.42 -15.93 -4.44
CA ASP A 24 -11.00 -15.73 -5.77
C ASP A 24 -11.56 -14.30 -5.98
N GLN A 25 -11.80 -13.56 -4.89
CA GLN A 25 -12.48 -12.27 -4.91
C GLN A 25 -11.56 -11.07 -4.62
N TRP A 26 -10.40 -11.29 -4.00
CA TRP A 26 -9.52 -10.20 -3.61
C TRP A 26 -8.13 -10.69 -3.21
N ILE A 27 -7.19 -9.75 -3.17
CA ILE A 27 -5.91 -9.88 -2.47
C ILE A 27 -5.82 -8.76 -1.46
N GLY A 28 -5.58 -9.09 -0.20
CA GLY A 28 -5.73 -8.14 0.90
C GLY A 28 -5.06 -8.56 2.19
N THR A 29 -5.14 -7.69 3.20
CA THR A 29 -4.73 -7.98 4.58
C THR A 29 -5.86 -7.71 5.56
N TYR A 30 -5.82 -8.43 6.68
CA TYR A 30 -6.62 -8.14 7.87
C TYR A 30 -5.99 -7.00 8.66
N GLY A 31 -6.81 -6.24 9.37
CA GLY A 31 -6.31 -5.19 10.25
C GLY A 31 -5.76 -5.77 11.55
N ASP A 32 -4.70 -5.19 12.10
CA ASP A 32 -4.16 -5.59 13.42
C ASP A 32 -5.22 -5.48 14.55
N LEU A 33 -6.19 -4.59 14.38
CA LEU A 33 -7.28 -4.32 15.33
C LEU A 33 -8.63 -4.90 14.88
N ASN A 34 -8.74 -5.40 13.66
CA ASN A 34 -10.00 -5.83 13.08
C ASN A 34 -9.84 -7.12 12.27
N GLN A 35 -10.62 -8.15 12.62
CA GLN A 35 -10.64 -9.44 11.92
C GLN A 35 -11.36 -9.39 10.57
N GLN A 36 -12.04 -8.29 10.23
CA GLN A 36 -12.55 -8.06 8.88
C GLN A 36 -11.41 -7.68 7.93
N ILE A 37 -11.60 -7.98 6.65
CA ILE A 37 -10.66 -7.54 5.62
C ILE A 37 -10.59 -6.01 5.64
N ALA A 38 -9.43 -5.49 6.02
CA ALA A 38 -9.24 -4.08 6.26
C ALA A 38 -8.64 -3.37 5.05
N TRP A 39 -7.85 -4.10 4.25
CA TRP A 39 -7.15 -3.58 3.09
C TRP A 39 -7.25 -4.53 1.92
N ILE A 40 -7.97 -4.14 0.86
CA ILE A 40 -7.95 -4.85 -0.42
C ILE A 40 -7.00 -4.10 -1.36
N PHE A 41 -6.05 -4.81 -1.94
CA PHE A 41 -5.02 -4.26 -2.81
C PHE A 41 -5.34 -4.50 -4.28
N LEU A 42 -5.98 -5.64 -4.59
CA LEU A 42 -6.27 -6.08 -5.95
C LEU A 42 -7.60 -6.82 -5.98
N THR A 43 -8.37 -6.59 -7.03
CA THR A 43 -9.58 -7.35 -7.38
C THR A 43 -9.22 -8.47 -8.38
N PRO A 44 -10.06 -9.50 -8.59
CA PRO A 44 -9.86 -10.47 -9.65
C PRO A 44 -9.91 -9.82 -11.05
N ASP A 45 -9.40 -10.55 -12.04
CA ASP A 45 -9.46 -10.22 -13.47
C ASP A 45 -8.77 -8.91 -13.90
N LEU A 46 -7.69 -8.51 -13.22
CA LEU A 46 -6.91 -7.34 -13.59
C LEU A 46 -6.28 -7.48 -14.99
N ARG A 47 -6.48 -6.46 -15.81
CA ARG A 47 -5.89 -6.32 -17.14
C ARG A 47 -5.31 -4.92 -17.27
N PRO A 48 -4.28 -4.71 -18.10
CA PRO A 48 -3.84 -3.36 -18.45
C PRO A 48 -5.02 -2.48 -18.86
N GLY A 49 -5.11 -1.29 -18.28
CA GLY A 49 -6.21 -0.35 -18.45
C GLY A 49 -7.32 -0.45 -17.40
N SER A 50 -7.36 -1.51 -16.58
CA SER A 50 -8.31 -1.60 -15.47
C SER A 50 -8.07 -0.51 -14.43
N GLU A 51 -9.16 0.08 -13.94
CA GLU A 51 -9.18 1.04 -12.84
C GLU A 51 -10.17 0.55 -11.78
N PHE A 52 -9.83 0.73 -10.51
CA PHE A 52 -10.71 0.34 -9.41
C PHE A 52 -10.52 1.27 -8.19
N THR A 53 -11.56 1.36 -7.38
CA THR A 53 -11.56 2.08 -6.11
C THR A 53 -12.12 1.17 -5.03
N LEU A 54 -11.42 1.12 -3.89
CA LEU A 54 -11.74 0.25 -2.77
C LEU A 54 -11.77 1.08 -1.51
N GLN A 55 -12.84 0.97 -0.73
CA GLN A 55 -12.88 1.53 0.61
C GLN A 55 -11.98 0.71 1.53
N LEU A 56 -11.12 1.38 2.29
CA LEU A 56 -10.28 0.75 3.29
C LEU A 56 -10.84 1.03 4.69
N VAL A 57 -10.60 0.12 5.62
CA VAL A 57 -10.98 0.25 7.04
C VAL A 57 -12.42 0.80 7.27
N PRO A 58 -13.45 0.27 6.59
CA PRO A 58 -14.79 0.85 6.60
C PRO A 58 -15.44 0.93 7.99
N ASP A 59 -15.01 0.08 8.92
CA ASP A 59 -15.47 0.08 10.32
C ASP A 59 -14.89 1.26 11.15
N LEU A 60 -13.79 1.85 10.69
CA LEU A 60 -13.10 2.96 11.38
C LEU A 60 -13.37 4.30 10.73
N ALA A 61 -13.41 4.34 9.39
CA ALA A 61 -13.57 5.57 8.62
C ALA A 61 -14.37 5.33 7.34
N ASN A 62 -15.18 6.32 6.96
CA ASN A 62 -16.01 6.25 5.76
C ASN A 62 -15.38 6.93 4.53
N ASP A 63 -14.22 7.55 4.71
CA ASP A 63 -13.56 8.40 3.71
C ASP A 63 -12.13 7.99 3.38
N VAL A 64 -11.72 6.77 3.78
CA VAL A 64 -10.42 6.19 3.44
C VAL A 64 -10.56 5.28 2.22
N PHE A 65 -9.85 5.59 1.14
CA PHE A 65 -9.97 4.88 -0.13
C PHE A 65 -8.62 4.58 -0.77
N LEU A 66 -8.53 3.43 -1.43
CA LEU A 66 -7.48 3.10 -2.39
C LEU A 66 -8.02 3.28 -3.80
N HIS A 67 -7.34 4.09 -4.60
CA HIS A 67 -7.58 4.25 -6.02
C HIS A 67 -6.42 3.63 -6.78
N ALA A 68 -6.70 2.76 -7.76
CA ALA A 68 -5.65 2.06 -8.49
C ALA A 68 -5.92 2.00 -9.99
N ARG A 69 -4.83 1.93 -10.73
CA ARG A 69 -4.82 1.71 -12.18
C ARG A 69 -3.76 0.68 -12.55
N VAL A 70 -4.17 -0.28 -13.35
CA VAL A 70 -3.29 -1.29 -13.95
C VAL A 70 -2.72 -0.72 -15.24
N LEU A 71 -1.41 -0.56 -15.32
CA LEU A 71 -0.75 0.09 -16.44
C LEU A 71 -0.45 -0.87 -17.58
N ARG A 72 0.30 -1.95 -17.30
CA ARG A 72 0.88 -2.82 -18.32
C ARG A 72 1.35 -4.15 -17.76
N TRP A 73 1.66 -5.07 -18.66
CA TRP A 73 2.49 -6.25 -18.37
C TRP A 73 3.97 -5.88 -18.40
N LYS A 74 4.77 -6.49 -17.52
CA LYS A 74 6.23 -6.39 -17.52
C LYS A 74 6.89 -7.65 -16.95
N SER A 75 8.19 -7.81 -17.24
CA SER A 75 9.06 -8.69 -16.47
C SER A 75 9.55 -7.97 -15.21
N VAL A 76 9.64 -8.72 -14.11
CA VAL A 76 10.17 -8.25 -12.83
C VAL A 76 11.22 -9.24 -12.35
N GLU A 77 12.42 -8.75 -12.10
CA GLU A 77 13.50 -9.53 -11.51
C GLU A 77 13.52 -9.28 -9.99
N THR A 78 13.57 -10.36 -9.23
CA THR A 78 13.65 -10.35 -7.76
C THR A 78 14.70 -11.36 -7.31
N GLU A 79 15.04 -11.37 -6.03
CA GLU A 79 15.94 -12.39 -5.47
C GLU A 79 15.33 -13.81 -5.55
N ALA A 80 14.01 -13.92 -5.55
CA ALA A 80 13.29 -15.19 -5.75
C ALA A 80 13.28 -15.66 -7.22
N GLY A 81 13.75 -14.85 -8.17
CA GLY A 81 13.78 -15.15 -9.60
C GLY A 81 13.06 -14.12 -10.46
N THR A 82 12.90 -14.47 -11.74
CA THR A 82 12.28 -13.60 -12.77
C THR A 82 10.82 -13.97 -13.02
N PHE A 83 9.93 -13.01 -12.82
CA PHE A 83 8.51 -13.11 -13.14
C PHE A 83 8.23 -12.46 -14.49
N ASN A 84 8.08 -13.27 -15.55
CA ASN A 84 7.94 -12.76 -16.93
C ASN A 84 6.57 -12.16 -17.25
N ARG A 85 5.61 -12.24 -16.32
CA ARG A 85 4.24 -11.78 -16.52
C ARG A 85 3.67 -11.20 -15.24
N ALA A 86 4.19 -10.05 -14.85
CA ALA A 86 3.66 -9.24 -13.76
C ALA A 86 2.86 -8.04 -14.29
N LEU A 87 1.82 -7.64 -13.56
CA LEU A 87 1.07 -6.40 -13.77
C LEU A 87 1.72 -5.27 -12.99
N ASP A 88 2.02 -4.18 -13.69
CA ASP A 88 2.45 -2.90 -13.13
C ASP A 88 1.21 -2.13 -12.69
N VAL A 89 0.98 -2.00 -11.37
CA VAL A 89 -0.19 -1.35 -10.78
C VAL A 89 0.28 -0.10 -10.04
N VAL A 90 -0.22 1.07 -10.43
CA VAL A 90 -0.10 2.30 -9.64
C VAL A 90 -1.30 2.45 -8.74
N TYR A 91 -1.11 3.01 -7.56
CA TYR A 91 -2.21 3.31 -6.66
C TYR A 91 -1.94 4.58 -5.84
N LEU A 92 -3.03 5.14 -5.34
CA LEU A 92 -3.06 6.22 -4.36
C LEU A 92 -4.01 5.82 -3.24
N VAL A 93 -3.52 5.87 -1.99
CA VAL A 93 -4.36 5.79 -0.80
C VAL A 93 -4.67 7.21 -0.34
N ASP A 94 -5.95 7.52 -0.25
CA ASP A 94 -6.49 8.72 0.36
C ASP A 94 -6.93 8.38 1.78
N PHE A 95 -6.30 8.99 2.78
CA PHE A 95 -6.59 8.70 4.19
C PHE A 95 -7.76 9.51 4.74
N GLY A 96 -8.52 10.20 3.88
CA GLY A 96 -9.62 11.03 4.33
C GLY A 96 -9.15 12.24 5.13
N VAL A 97 -10.08 12.91 5.80
CA VAL A 97 -9.78 14.09 6.63
C VAL A 97 -9.54 13.66 8.07
N SER A 98 -8.32 13.85 8.55
CA SER A 98 -7.96 13.63 9.95
C SER A 98 -7.98 14.94 10.73
N GLU A 99 -8.53 14.91 11.94
CA GLU A 99 -8.41 15.99 12.90
C GLU A 99 -7.01 15.98 13.54
N VAL A 100 -6.38 17.14 13.63
CA VAL A 100 -5.12 17.34 14.34
C VAL A 100 -5.44 17.97 15.68
N THR A 101 -5.11 17.27 16.76
CA THR A 101 -5.33 17.74 18.13
C THR A 101 -4.02 18.05 18.84
N ASP A 102 -4.06 18.96 19.81
CA ASP A 102 -2.97 19.14 20.76
C ASP A 102 -2.95 18.01 21.82
N VAL A 103 -2.00 18.08 22.75
CA VAL A 103 -1.86 17.10 23.83
C VAL A 103 -3.04 17.08 24.80
N ASP A 104 -3.83 18.14 24.85
CA ASP A 104 -5.02 18.29 25.69
C ASP A 104 -6.30 17.90 24.95
N GLY A 105 -6.19 17.49 23.68
CA GLY A 105 -7.30 17.06 22.83
C GLY A 105 -8.04 18.21 22.14
N ASN A 106 -7.54 19.45 22.21
CA ASN A 106 -8.16 20.56 21.48
C ASN A 106 -7.81 20.48 19.99
N THR A 107 -8.80 20.72 19.14
CA THR A 107 -8.61 20.79 17.69
C THR A 107 -7.66 21.93 17.30
N LEU A 108 -6.54 21.59 16.68
CA LEU A 108 -5.61 22.54 16.06
C LEU A 108 -5.90 22.76 14.57
N GLY A 109 -6.55 21.79 13.93
CA GLY A 109 -6.93 21.88 12.53
C GLY A 109 -7.24 20.51 11.92
N TYR A 110 -7.20 20.44 10.60
CA TYR A 110 -7.47 19.24 9.84
C TYR A 110 -6.36 19.00 8.82
N THR A 111 -6.10 17.74 8.51
CA THR A 111 -5.16 17.33 7.48
C THR A 111 -5.77 16.25 6.59
N ARG A 112 -5.32 16.19 5.35
CA ARG A 112 -5.64 15.09 4.43
C ARG A 112 -4.33 14.61 3.85
N SER A 113 -3.97 13.39 4.20
CA SER A 113 -2.74 12.76 3.74
C SER A 113 -3.05 11.79 2.61
N THR A 114 -2.14 11.69 1.66
CA THR A 114 -2.17 10.63 0.66
C THR A 114 -0.85 9.88 0.63
N LEU A 115 -0.93 8.62 0.20
CA LEU A 115 0.20 7.77 -0.09
C LEU A 115 0.11 7.34 -1.54
N PHE A 116 1.21 7.43 -2.27
CA PHE A 116 1.29 6.97 -3.65
C PHE A 116 2.28 5.81 -3.73
N GLY A 117 1.95 4.80 -4.52
CA GLY A 117 2.85 3.68 -4.71
C GLY A 117 2.61 2.90 -5.99
N THR A 118 3.49 1.94 -6.21
CA THR A 118 3.36 0.91 -7.22
C THR A 118 3.45 -0.47 -6.60
N ILE A 119 2.74 -1.41 -7.19
CA ILE A 119 2.90 -2.85 -6.96
C ILE A 119 3.10 -3.53 -8.30
N ASP A 120 4.08 -4.41 -8.35
CA ASP A 120 4.22 -5.41 -9.38
C ASP A 120 3.54 -6.70 -8.92
N TYR A 121 2.48 -7.11 -9.61
CA TYR A 121 1.68 -8.30 -9.28
C TYR A 121 1.92 -9.44 -10.27
N ALA A 122 2.55 -10.54 -9.84
CA ALA A 122 2.73 -11.72 -10.66
C ALA A 122 1.50 -12.64 -10.59
N VAL A 123 0.92 -12.95 -11.75
CA VAL A 123 -0.29 -13.78 -11.84
C VAL A 123 -0.03 -15.17 -11.26
N GLY A 124 -0.88 -15.60 -10.34
CA GLY A 124 -0.79 -16.90 -9.67
C GLY A 124 0.27 -16.98 -8.58
N VAL A 125 0.96 -15.87 -8.27
CA VAL A 125 1.96 -15.79 -7.20
C VAL A 125 1.57 -14.76 -6.15
N GLY A 126 1.13 -13.57 -6.55
CA GLY A 126 0.94 -12.47 -5.61
C GLY A 126 1.70 -11.18 -6.00
N PRO A 127 1.69 -10.17 -5.14
CA PRO A 127 2.62 -9.05 -5.24
C PRO A 127 4.07 -9.53 -5.08
N VAL A 128 4.96 -9.11 -5.98
CA VAL A 128 6.37 -9.54 -6.01
C VAL A 128 7.36 -8.38 -5.86
N ALA A 129 6.91 -7.14 -6.06
CA ALA A 129 7.66 -5.94 -5.70
C ALA A 129 6.70 -4.78 -5.43
N SER A 130 7.13 -3.83 -4.62
CA SER A 130 6.41 -2.59 -4.38
C SER A 130 7.35 -1.42 -4.14
N TYR A 131 6.85 -0.23 -4.46
CA TYR A 131 7.48 1.03 -4.09
C TYR A 131 6.42 1.97 -3.54
N GLU A 132 6.75 2.69 -2.47
CA GLU A 132 5.83 3.60 -1.80
C GLU A 132 6.49 4.92 -1.46
N ARG A 133 5.72 5.99 -1.59
CA ARG A 133 5.99 7.29 -1.00
C ARG A 133 4.93 7.58 0.05
N LEU A 134 5.34 7.42 1.31
CA LEU A 134 4.46 7.30 2.48
C LEU A 134 3.61 8.54 2.79
N ARG A 135 4.13 9.74 2.48
CA ARG A 135 3.43 10.99 2.80
C ARG A 135 3.64 12.00 1.68
N ILE A 136 2.62 12.16 0.86
CA ILE A 136 2.49 13.31 -0.03
C ILE A 136 1.48 14.25 0.63
N THR A 137 1.96 15.29 1.29
CA THR A 137 1.10 16.43 1.65
C THR A 137 0.86 17.22 0.38
N VAL A 138 -0.37 17.65 0.11
CA VAL A 138 -0.67 18.57 -1.00
C VAL A 138 -0.21 19.98 -0.62
N ASP A 139 1.09 20.13 -0.40
CA ASP A 139 1.81 21.39 -0.23
C ASP A 139 2.78 21.50 -1.40
N PRO A 140 2.67 22.54 -2.27
CA PRO A 140 3.54 22.71 -3.43
C PRO A 140 5.04 22.82 -3.09
N LEU A 141 5.40 23.01 -1.82
CA LEU A 141 6.79 23.10 -1.34
C LEU A 141 7.34 21.79 -0.76
N ASN A 142 6.52 20.75 -0.57
CA ASN A 142 6.92 19.51 0.09
C ASN A 142 6.93 18.34 -0.92
N GLN A 143 8.13 17.84 -1.27
CA GLN A 143 8.31 16.78 -2.29
C GLN A 143 7.89 15.37 -1.82
N GLY A 144 7.23 15.30 -0.66
CA GLY A 144 6.95 14.07 0.06
C GLY A 144 8.14 13.63 0.90
N ASN A 145 7.86 12.98 2.03
CA ASN A 145 8.88 12.44 2.93
C ASN A 145 8.79 10.89 2.90
N SER A 146 9.95 10.24 2.85
CA SER A 146 10.15 8.79 2.97
C SER A 146 9.72 7.96 1.75
N ASP A 147 10.73 7.49 1.01
CA ASP A 147 10.59 6.49 -0.05
C ASP A 147 10.91 5.10 0.51
N LEU A 148 10.06 4.10 0.22
CA LEU A 148 10.23 2.71 0.61
C LEU A 148 10.18 1.80 -0.61
N THR A 149 11.05 0.80 -0.64
CA THR A 149 11.08 -0.23 -1.69
C THR A 149 11.09 -1.59 -1.02
N ALA A 150 10.28 -2.52 -1.53
CA ALA A 150 10.37 -3.93 -1.17
C ALA A 150 10.27 -4.83 -2.40
N SER A 151 10.89 -6.00 -2.32
CA SER A 151 10.89 -7.02 -3.36
C SER A 151 10.83 -8.41 -2.72
N LEU A 152 10.25 -9.38 -3.43
CA LEU A 152 10.12 -10.74 -2.90
C LEU A 152 11.49 -11.41 -2.75
N THR A 153 11.82 -11.84 -1.53
CA THR A 153 13.10 -12.49 -1.17
C THR A 153 12.99 -14.02 -1.05
N GLY A 154 11.78 -14.57 -0.94
CA GLY A 154 11.53 -16.01 -0.82
C GLY A 154 10.04 -16.37 -0.72
N THR A 155 9.68 -17.63 -0.95
CA THR A 155 8.29 -18.09 -0.99
C THR A 155 7.90 -18.93 0.22
N VAL A 156 6.85 -18.49 0.92
CA VAL A 156 5.83 -19.36 1.52
C VAL A 156 4.55 -18.53 1.57
N ALA A 157 3.78 -18.55 0.47
CA ALA A 157 2.38 -18.12 0.54
C ALA A 157 1.70 -19.07 1.54
N ARG A 158 1.23 -18.54 2.67
CA ARG A 158 0.45 -19.36 3.59
C ARG A 158 -0.89 -19.68 2.90
N PRO A 159 -1.30 -20.97 2.90
CA PRO A 159 -2.60 -21.36 2.40
C PRO A 159 -3.74 -20.72 3.21
#